data_AF-A0A087TUD4-F1
#
_entry.id   AF-A0A087TUD4-F1
#
_cell.length_a   1.000
_cell.length_b   1.000
_cell.length_c   1.000
_cell.angle_alpha   90.00
_cell.angle_beta   90.00
_cell.angle_gamma   90.00
#
_symmetry.space_group_name_H-M   'P 1'
#
loop_
_entity.id
_entity.type
_entity.pdbx_description
1 polymer ?
#
loop_
_entity_poly.entity_id
_entity_poly.type
_entity_poly.pdbx_seq_one_letter_code
_entity_poly.pdbx_strand_id
1 'polypeptide(L)'
;MKMPLHSKLESGVPSATHIVGPLFFEGATTSMHIFNEFVEQLEELTEGYYQLDVATCHLSKQIMYLIRSFFEDHIISKGLWPMQSPDLSFPNFFLWGFPKGCVYCD
;
A
#
# COMPACT_ATOMS: atom_id res chain seq x y z
N MET A 1 -17.76 -20.44 3.96
CA MET A 1 -16.39 -20.22 4.46
C MET A 1 -16.07 -18.74 4.23
N LYS A 2 -16.06 -17.89 5.27
CA LYS A 2 -15.66 -16.48 5.13
C LYS A 2 -14.16 -16.46 4.81
N MET A 3 -13.79 -15.99 3.62
CA MET A 3 -12.39 -15.79 3.29
C MET A 3 -11.87 -14.54 4.03
N PRO A 4 -10.67 -14.57 4.64
CA PRO A 4 -10.12 -13.41 5.31
C PRO A 4 -9.88 -12.26 4.31
N LEU A 5 -10.09 -11.01 4.73
CA LEU A 5 -9.96 -9.81 3.88
C LEU A 5 -8.61 -9.76 3.12
N HIS A 6 -7.55 -10.24 3.78
CA HIS A 6 -6.18 -10.35 3.25
C HIS A 6 -5.98 -11.40 2.15
N SER A 7 -6.99 -12.22 1.83
CA SER A 7 -6.90 -13.19 0.73
C SER A 7 -7.35 -12.62 -0.61
N LYS A 8 -7.85 -11.39 -0.64
CA LYS A 8 -8.35 -10.73 -1.86
C LYS A 8 -7.92 -9.28 -1.95
N LEU A 9 -7.89 -8.55 -0.84
CA LEU A 9 -7.53 -7.14 -0.82
C LEU A 9 -6.04 -6.99 -0.48
N GLU A 10 -5.23 -6.58 -1.45
CA GLU A 10 -3.78 -6.46 -1.23
C GLU A 10 -3.32 -5.01 -0.98
N SER A 11 -4.00 -3.99 -1.54
CA SER A 11 -3.68 -2.61 -1.20
C SER A 11 -4.86 -1.64 -1.42
N GLY A 12 -5.10 -0.80 -0.43
CA GLY A 12 -5.78 0.48 -0.60
C GLY A 12 -4.80 1.54 -0.13
N VAL A 13 -4.47 2.51 -0.98
CA VAL A 13 -3.51 3.56 -0.63
C VAL A 13 -4.31 4.81 -0.27
N PRO A 14 -4.40 5.14 1.03
CA PRO A 14 -5.06 6.37 1.46
C PRO A 14 -4.25 7.58 0.98
N SER A 15 -4.90 8.51 0.31
CA SER A 15 -4.39 9.85 0.06
C SER A 15 -5.03 10.84 1.05
N ALA A 16 -4.56 12.09 1.03
CA ALA A 16 -5.18 13.14 1.83
C ALA A 16 -6.63 13.45 1.44
N THR A 17 -7.06 13.11 0.22
CA THR A 17 -8.36 13.48 -0.34
C THR A 17 -9.31 12.30 -0.54
N HIS A 18 -8.78 11.11 -0.82
CA HIS A 18 -9.58 9.91 -1.08
C HIS A 18 -8.74 8.63 -0.92
N ILE A 19 -9.38 7.47 -1.03
CA ILE A 19 -8.70 6.17 -1.08
C ILE A 19 -8.46 5.82 -2.55
N VAL A 20 -7.22 5.53 -2.92
CA VAL A 20 -6.87 4.94 -4.23
C VAL A 20 -6.91 3.41 -4.10
N GLY A 21 -7.55 2.73 -5.07
CA GLY A 21 -7.93 1.32 -4.96
C GLY A 21 -9.37 1.15 -4.44
N PRO A 22 -9.75 -0.02 -3.89
CA PRO A 22 -8.94 -1.20 -3.57
C PRO A 22 -8.43 -2.01 -4.77
N LEU A 23 -7.21 -2.53 -4.67
CA LEU A 23 -6.67 -3.52 -5.62
C LEU A 23 -6.92 -4.94 -5.15
N PHE A 24 -7.47 -5.76 -6.04
CA PHE A 24 -7.75 -7.18 -5.81
C PHE A 24 -6.92 -8.05 -6.73
N PHE A 25 -6.23 -9.04 -6.16
CA PHE A 25 -5.41 -9.99 -6.91
C PHE A 25 -5.81 -11.44 -6.58
N GLU A 26 -5.64 -12.32 -7.57
CA GLU A 26 -5.82 -13.76 -7.39
C GLU A 26 -4.45 -14.46 -7.38
N GLY A 27 -4.12 -15.14 -6.29
CA GLY A 27 -2.85 -15.86 -6.14
C GLY A 27 -1.68 -14.95 -5.77
N ALA A 28 -0.46 -15.43 -6.00
CA ALA A 28 0.75 -14.68 -5.67
C ALA A 28 1.07 -13.67 -6.78
N THR A 29 1.08 -12.38 -6.42
CA THR A 29 1.41 -11.27 -7.33
C THR A 29 2.80 -10.69 -7.03
N THR A 30 3.42 -10.06 -8.04
CA THR A 30 4.69 -9.34 -7.89
C THR A 30 4.48 -7.90 -7.46
N SER A 31 5.39 -7.34 -6.65
CA SER A 31 5.32 -5.93 -6.23
C SER A 31 5.33 -4.93 -7.39
N MET A 32 5.94 -5.30 -8.53
CA MET A 32 5.92 -4.52 -9.77
C MET A 32 4.51 -4.42 -10.36
N HIS A 33 3.79 -5.55 -10.42
CA HIS A 33 2.43 -5.57 -10.96
C HIS A 33 1.48 -4.74 -10.07
N ILE A 34 1.56 -4.91 -8.75
CA ILE A 34 0.76 -4.11 -7.79
C ILE A 34 1.00 -2.62 -7.98
N PHE A 35 2.28 -2.23 -8.11
CA PHE A 35 2.63 -0.81 -8.22
C PHE A 35 2.16 -0.20 -9.55
N ASN A 36 2.25 -0.93 -10.67
CA ASN A 36 1.75 -0.44 -11.94
C ASN A 36 0.23 -0.23 -11.91
N GLU A 37 -0.53 -1.20 -11.40
CA GLU A 37 -1.98 -1.08 -11.22
C GLU A 37 -2.37 0.09 -10.30
N PHE A 38 -1.58 0.32 -9.26
CA PHE A 38 -1.76 1.47 -8.37
C PHE A 38 -1.55 2.81 -9.09
N VAL A 39 -0.46 2.94 -9.85
CA VAL A 39 -0.14 4.16 -10.61
C VAL A 39 -1.18 4.45 -11.69
N GLU A 40 -1.76 3.43 -12.32
CA GLU A 40 -2.84 3.63 -13.29
C GLU A 40 -4.11 4.25 -12.67
N GLN A 41 -4.32 4.08 -11.36
CA GLN A 41 -5.45 4.66 -10.63
C GLN A 41 -5.11 6.00 -9.95
N LEU A 42 -3.86 6.44 -10.01
CA LEU A 42 -3.45 7.74 -9.48
C LEU A 42 -3.78 8.83 -10.49
N GLU A 43 -4.78 9.65 -10.16
CA GLU A 43 -5.16 10.80 -10.98
C GLU A 43 -4.13 11.95 -10.89
N GLU A 44 -3.41 12.06 -9.77
CA GLU A 44 -2.41 13.12 -9.52
C GLU A 44 -1.14 12.53 -8.89
N LEU A 45 -0.06 12.41 -9.67
CA LEU A 45 1.23 11.88 -9.22
C LEU A 45 2.12 12.92 -8.51
N THR A 46 1.78 14.20 -8.61
CA THR A 46 2.74 15.30 -8.34
C THR A 46 2.65 15.92 -6.95
N GLU A 47 1.62 15.61 -6.17
CA GLU A 47 1.43 16.22 -4.85
C GLU A 47 1.36 15.14 -3.75
N GLY A 48 2.53 14.73 -3.23
CA GLY A 48 2.57 13.88 -2.04
C GLY A 48 3.85 13.07 -1.87
N TYR A 49 4.00 12.49 -0.67
CA TYR A 49 5.04 11.51 -0.35
C TYR A 49 4.49 10.10 -0.45
N TYR A 50 5.21 9.23 -1.16
CA TYR A 50 4.90 7.80 -1.21
C TYR A 50 5.54 7.09 -0.02
N GLN A 51 4.70 6.57 0.88
CA GLN A 51 5.14 5.86 2.08
C GLN A 51 5.06 4.34 1.88
N LEU A 52 6.15 3.63 2.18
CA LEU A 52 6.22 2.18 2.20
C LEU A 52 6.53 1.66 3.61
N ASP A 53 5.96 0.50 3.95
CA ASP A 53 6.42 -0.24 5.10
C ASP A 53 7.77 -0.95 4.82
N VAL A 54 8.36 -1.55 5.85
CA VAL A 54 9.69 -2.16 5.77
C VAL A 54 9.62 -3.63 5.30
N ALA A 55 8.50 -4.10 4.73
CA ALA A 55 8.39 -5.48 4.29
C ALA A 55 9.30 -5.76 3.08
N THR A 56 10.00 -6.89 3.13
CA THR A 56 11.08 -7.25 2.18
C THR A 56 10.62 -7.25 0.72
N CYS A 57 9.35 -7.58 0.44
CA CYS A 57 8.77 -7.58 -0.90
C CYS A 57 8.71 -6.19 -1.56
N HIS A 58 8.64 -5.11 -0.76
CA HIS A 58 8.58 -3.73 -1.23
C HIS A 58 9.96 -3.10 -1.44
N LEU A 59 11.04 -3.79 -1.04
CA LEU A 59 12.41 -3.24 -1.03
C LEU A 59 13.33 -3.86 -2.09
N SER A 60 12.79 -4.56 -3.08
CA SER A 60 13.60 -5.04 -4.20
C SER A 60 14.22 -3.86 -4.95
N LYS A 61 15.45 -4.00 -5.47
CA LYS A 61 16.12 -2.91 -6.21
C LYS A 61 15.29 -2.46 -7.41
N GLN A 62 14.64 -3.40 -8.09
CA GLN A 62 13.82 -3.13 -9.26
C GLN A 62 12.59 -2.27 -8.91
N ILE A 63 11.84 -2.65 -7.86
CA ILE A 63 10.66 -1.87 -7.47
C ILE A 63 11.04 -0.49 -6.93
N MET A 64 12.12 -0.39 -6.15
CA MET A 64 12.59 0.91 -5.65
C MET A 64 13.07 1.84 -6.77
N TYR A 65 13.64 1.31 -7.85
CA TYR A 65 13.99 2.12 -9.02
C TYR A 65 12.74 2.66 -9.71
N LEU A 66 11.72 1.82 -9.88
CA LEU A 66 10.44 2.23 -10.46
C LEU A 66 9.74 3.28 -9.60
N ILE A 67 9.60 3.06 -8.29
CA ILE A 67 8.97 4.04 -7.39
C ILE A 67 9.69 5.40 -7.46
N ARG A 68 11.04 5.38 -7.47
CA ARG A 68 11.85 6.60 -7.63
C ARG A 68 11.66 7.30 -8.96
N SER A 69 11.30 6.61 -10.04
CA SER A 69 11.00 7.28 -11.32
C SER A 69 9.67 8.02 -11.32
N PHE A 70 8.76 7.72 -10.39
CA PHE A 70 7.48 8.41 -10.26
C PHE A 70 7.46 9.47 -9.16
N PHE A 71 8.06 9.17 -8.00
CA PHE A 71 7.98 9.99 -6.79
C PHE A 71 9.30 10.70 -6.45
N GLU A 72 10.35 10.52 -7.26
CA GLU A 72 11.66 11.17 -7.07
C GLU A 72 12.22 10.99 -5.65
N ASP A 73 12.36 12.09 -4.90
CA ASP A 73 12.79 12.15 -3.50
C ASP A 73 11.63 12.19 -2.49
N HIS A 74 10.38 12.26 -2.96
CA HIS A 74 9.17 12.19 -2.15
C HIS A 74 8.83 10.75 -1.73
N ILE A 75 9.78 10.03 -1.15
CA ILE A 75 9.62 8.63 -0.74
C ILE A 75 10.01 8.45 0.72
N ILE A 76 9.05 8.00 1.53
CA ILE A 76 9.26 7.61 2.93
C ILE A 76 9.41 6.09 2.96
N SER A 77 10.65 5.61 3.15
CA SER A 77 10.98 4.18 3.12
C SER A 77 11.96 3.81 4.24
N LYS A 78 12.53 2.59 4.20
CA LYS A 78 13.49 2.10 5.20
C LYS A 78 14.62 3.11 5.44
N GLY A 79 14.79 3.53 6.69
CA GLY A 79 15.76 4.55 7.11
C GLY A 79 15.13 5.91 7.45
N LEU A 80 13.98 6.23 6.84
CA LEU A 80 13.12 7.36 7.20
C LEU A 80 11.88 6.91 8.00
N TRP A 81 11.50 5.64 7.86
CA TRP A 81 10.41 5.02 8.61
C TRP A 81 10.94 4.12 9.74
N PRO A 82 10.43 4.24 10.99
CA PRO A 82 10.82 3.36 12.07
C PRO A 82 10.37 1.91 11.81
N MET A 83 11.23 0.97 12.19
CA MET A 83 10.95 -0.45 12.01
C MET A 83 9.87 -0.92 12.99
N GLN A 84 8.93 -1.76 12.53
CA GLN A 84 7.85 -2.34 13.36
C GLN A 84 6.88 -1.30 13.97
N SER A 85 6.61 -0.20 13.26
CA SER A 85 5.63 0.81 13.68
C SER A 85 4.36 0.82 12.82
N PRO A 86 3.46 -0.17 12.97
CA PRO A 86 2.17 -0.19 12.28
C PRO A 86 1.21 0.89 12.79
N ASP A 87 1.42 1.38 14.01
CA ASP A 87 0.69 2.50 14.61
C ASP A 87 0.91 3.83 13.87
N LEU A 88 2.06 3.96 13.20
CA LEU A 88 2.38 5.15 12.42
C LEU A 88 1.87 5.05 10.98
N SER A 89 1.56 3.85 10.46
CA SER A 89 1.06 3.74 9.08
C SER A 89 -0.45 3.86 9.06
N PHE A 90 -0.96 4.83 8.30
CA PHE A 90 -2.41 5.08 8.20
C PHE A 90 -3.21 3.82 7.86
N PRO A 91 -2.78 2.95 6.90
CA PRO A 91 -3.54 1.74 6.60
C PRO A 91 -3.71 0.82 7.80
N ASN A 92 -2.65 0.59 8.58
CA ASN A 92 -2.67 -0.34 9.71
C ASN A 92 -3.32 0.24 10.96
N PHE A 93 -3.12 1.53 11.23
CA PHE A 93 -3.68 2.20 12.39
C PHE A 93 -5.19 2.46 12.24
N PHE A 94 -5.63 2.94 11.08
CA PHE A 94 -6.99 3.42 10.89
C PHE A 94 -7.78 2.60 9.87
N LEU A 95 -7.28 2.46 8.64
CA LEU A 95 -8.08 1.96 7.51
C LEU A 95 -8.55 0.52 7.74
N TRP A 96 -7.66 -0.40 8.15
CA TRP A 96 -8.01 -1.82 8.22
C TRP A 96 -8.92 -2.21 9.37
N GLY A 97 -9.04 -1.38 10.42
CA GLY A 97 -9.89 -1.68 11.57
C GLY A 97 -11.37 -1.78 11.19
N PHE A 98 -11.85 -0.83 10.38
CA PHE A 98 -13.25 -0.74 10.01
C PHE A 98 -13.73 -1.90 9.10
N PRO A 99 -13.10 -2.20 7.94
CA PRO A 99 -13.51 -3.31 7.07
C PRO A 99 -13.42 -4.67 7.77
N LYS A 100 -12.40 -4.88 8.60
CA LYS A 100 -12.29 -6.11 9.40
C LYS A 100 -13.45 -6.23 10.39
N GLY A 101 -13.80 -5.14 11.08
CA GLY A 101 -15.00 -5.08 11.92
C GLY A 101 -16.22 -5.58 11.16
N CYS A 102 -16.52 -5.01 9.99
CA CYS A 102 -17.67 -5.42 9.18
C CYS A 102 -17.63 -6.89 8.76
N VAL A 103 -16.48 -7.43 8.34
CA VAL A 103 -16.36 -8.83 7.89
C VAL A 103 -16.50 -9.83 9.05
N TYR A 104 -15.99 -9.48 10.23
CA TYR A 104 -15.98 -10.34 11.40
C TYR A 104 -17.15 -10.09 12.37
N CYS A 105 -18.10 -9.20 12.03
CA CYS A 105 -19.29 -8.91 12.85
C CYS A 105 -20.39 -9.99 12.79
N ASP A 106 -20.21 -11.09 12.04
CA ASP A 106 -21.04 -12.30 12.17
C ASP A 106 -20.22 -13.48 12.67
#